data_AF-A0A1X2HSJ9-F1
#
_entry.id   AF-A0A1X2HSJ9-F1
#
_cell.length_a   1.000
_cell.length_b   1.000
_cell.length_c   1.000
_cell.angle_alpha   90.00
_cell.angle_beta   90.00
_cell.angle_gamma   90.00
#
_symmetry.space_group_name_H-M   'P 1'
#
loop_
_entity.id
_entity.type
_entity.pdbx_description
1 polymer ?
#
loop_
_entity_poly.entity_id
_entity_poly.type
_entity_poly.pdbx_seq_one_letter_code
_entity_poly.pdbx_strand_id
1 'polypeptide(L)'
;MSKRKFEGESEMEEFVSKKRRPTFGAFMAEYYKDLPKWSASLTHLDAANLFSAWKNRFIKTLTKFEKQSLVLGANAAKFQKEKWTTILATANELTGIELEYKLKGAKLLRGMSSRVYDDASAVAGVESSTPPSTSYDASANKVKQSANIKQSANTTDLERKLHEIVYNCFSGNPISKTEEEVLRAVTSLESDSDCSLALLKLAARHLLKPEKTPLRDAIIKLSLSRIYNLVDTRFLSIYQNNTPQVVWDNIQTEARRMEAREEDYFPVSGMTLFNQVVQEPSAKAMLKRIDKEKYILSKCDKKDTGEYTILLILEQVARNFGRHRHSDSEATSYRRFASLLDILLDETGITMVDGENSPVATKINHGVNNAFFDFKLSQYGRKIDLILRTVENTEICANEFMKETTDDALILMQQSKNLCTNAGLLRHVLYPLDHQLDKTVAIDFIGTTGYIYVLRLVNDDFFIAKPVSPLIYPKEPQNFHLFQDTLKGLFFFKYTLQTTAKSAKKALYQRKASVALPTLNASAPSASTAATRTSTSLSSPLIYTS
;
A
#
# COMPACT_ATOMS: atom_id res chain seq x y z
N MET A 1 13.18 6.07 -34.90
CA MET A 1 12.91 4.83 -34.13
C MET A 1 14.22 4.16 -33.79
N SER A 2 14.61 4.13 -32.51
CA SER A 2 15.81 3.41 -32.06
C SER A 2 15.51 1.89 -32.09
N LYS A 3 16.24 1.12 -32.90
CA LYS A 3 16.13 -0.36 -32.88
C LYS A 3 16.59 -0.83 -31.49
N ARG A 4 15.73 -1.54 -30.75
CA ARG A 4 16.10 -2.13 -29.46
C ARG A 4 17.32 -3.03 -29.66
N LYS A 5 18.40 -2.68 -28.98
CA LYS A 5 19.60 -3.52 -28.88
C LYS A 5 19.29 -4.77 -28.05
N PHE A 6 19.90 -5.90 -28.39
CA PHE A 6 19.80 -7.13 -27.60
C PHE A 6 21.14 -7.44 -26.91
N GLU A 7 21.09 -8.19 -25.81
CA GLU A 7 22.33 -8.59 -25.11
C GLU A 7 23.18 -9.50 -25.99
N GLY A 8 24.49 -9.25 -26.06
CA GLY A 8 25.41 -9.94 -26.98
C GLY A 8 25.45 -9.34 -28.38
N GLU A 9 24.70 -8.26 -28.68
CA GLU A 9 24.73 -7.62 -29.99
C GLU A 9 26.10 -6.99 -30.28
N SER A 10 26.71 -6.28 -29.34
CA SER A 10 28.00 -5.62 -29.54
C SER A 10 29.12 -6.62 -29.80
N GLU A 11 29.16 -7.72 -29.05
CA GLU A 11 30.11 -8.82 -29.18
C GLU A 11 29.92 -9.55 -30.52
N MET A 12 28.67 -9.73 -30.95
CA MET A 12 28.37 -10.30 -32.26
C MET A 12 28.81 -9.38 -33.40
N GLU A 13 28.57 -8.07 -33.28
CA GLU A 13 29.02 -7.07 -34.26
C GLU A 13 30.55 -7.00 -34.33
N GLU A 14 31.22 -7.03 -33.18
CA GLU A 14 32.68 -7.07 -33.08
C GLU A 14 33.26 -8.34 -33.72
N PHE A 15 32.70 -9.51 -33.38
CA PHE A 15 33.10 -10.79 -33.97
C PHE A 15 32.95 -10.79 -35.49
N VAL A 16 31.80 -10.31 -35.98
CA VAL A 16 31.51 -10.26 -37.41
C VAL A 16 32.42 -9.26 -38.12
N SER A 17 32.69 -8.09 -37.54
CA SER A 17 33.55 -7.07 -38.15
C SER A 17 35.01 -7.53 -38.27
N LYS A 18 35.58 -8.08 -37.18
CA LYS A 18 37.00 -8.46 -37.11
C LYS A 18 37.38 -9.68 -37.94
N LYS A 19 36.47 -10.64 -38.14
CA LYS A 19 36.81 -11.89 -38.86
C LYS A 19 36.62 -11.74 -40.36
N ARG A 20 37.56 -12.28 -41.14
CA ARG A 20 37.47 -12.31 -42.62
C ARG A 20 36.34 -13.25 -43.10
N ARG A 21 36.11 -14.36 -42.41
CA ARG A 21 35.05 -15.36 -42.70
C ARG A 21 34.33 -15.79 -41.41
N PRO A 22 33.50 -14.92 -40.80
CA PRO A 22 32.74 -15.26 -39.60
C PRO A 22 31.71 -16.35 -39.91
N THR A 23 31.68 -17.41 -39.08
CA THR A 23 30.65 -18.46 -39.16
C THR A 23 29.88 -18.51 -37.85
N PHE A 24 28.60 -18.91 -37.92
CA PHE A 24 27.76 -19.00 -36.72
C PHE A 24 28.32 -20.04 -35.72
N GLY A 25 28.85 -21.16 -36.23
CA GLY A 25 29.50 -22.16 -35.37
C GLY A 25 30.73 -21.65 -34.63
N ALA A 26 31.56 -20.82 -35.27
CA ALA A 26 32.73 -20.22 -34.62
C ALA A 26 32.32 -19.16 -33.58
N PHE A 27 31.26 -18.39 -33.85
CA PHE A 27 30.69 -17.45 -32.88
C PHE A 27 30.18 -18.18 -31.64
N MET A 28 29.41 -19.25 -31.87
CA MET A 28 28.88 -20.11 -30.80
C MET A 28 29.98 -20.75 -29.96
N ALA A 29 31.11 -21.13 -30.56
CA ALA A 29 32.24 -21.71 -29.83
C ALA A 29 32.97 -20.67 -28.97
N GLU A 30 33.12 -19.44 -29.49
CA GLU A 30 33.82 -18.35 -28.80
C GLU A 30 33.03 -17.81 -27.60
N TYR A 31 31.71 -17.66 -27.76
CA TYR A 31 30.83 -17.07 -26.74
C TYR A 31 29.89 -18.09 -26.08
N TYR A 32 30.26 -19.38 -26.10
CA TYR A 32 29.43 -20.44 -25.54
C TYR A 32 29.02 -20.19 -24.09
N LYS A 33 29.94 -19.63 -23.29
CA LYS A 33 29.75 -19.35 -21.86
C LYS A 33 28.86 -18.13 -21.59
N ASP A 34 28.83 -17.17 -22.52
CA ASP A 34 28.08 -15.91 -22.37
C ASP A 34 26.65 -16.02 -22.91
N LEU A 35 26.42 -16.93 -23.86
CA LEU A 35 25.12 -17.17 -24.48
C LEU A 35 23.98 -17.45 -23.49
N PRO A 36 24.15 -18.22 -22.40
CA PRO A 36 23.11 -18.38 -21.40
C PRO A 36 22.66 -17.05 -20.79
N LYS A 37 23.61 -16.17 -20.43
CA LYS A 37 23.33 -14.84 -19.88
C LYS A 37 22.56 -13.99 -20.89
N TRP A 38 23.06 -13.90 -22.12
CA TRP A 38 22.41 -13.12 -23.19
C TRP A 38 21.05 -13.68 -23.63
N SER A 39 20.75 -14.92 -23.25
CA SER A 39 19.49 -15.60 -23.51
C SER A 39 18.51 -15.54 -22.34
N ALA A 40 18.84 -14.86 -21.24
CA ALA A 40 17.98 -14.78 -20.05
C ALA A 40 16.57 -14.20 -20.36
N SER A 41 16.47 -13.28 -21.33
CA SER A 41 15.20 -12.71 -21.80
C SER A 41 14.42 -13.60 -22.78
N LEU A 42 15.00 -14.73 -23.22
CA LEU A 42 14.46 -15.66 -24.21
C LEU A 42 14.11 -17.02 -23.62
N THR A 43 14.07 -17.15 -22.30
CA THR A 43 13.79 -18.38 -21.55
C THR A 43 12.40 -18.98 -21.82
N HIS A 44 11.48 -18.19 -22.39
CA HIS A 44 10.16 -18.64 -22.84
C HIS A 44 10.21 -19.49 -24.12
N LEU A 45 11.33 -19.51 -24.85
CA LEU A 45 11.51 -20.30 -26.06
C LEU A 45 12.02 -21.71 -25.74
N ASP A 46 11.68 -22.68 -26.58
CA ASP A 46 12.38 -23.97 -26.58
C ASP A 46 13.79 -23.85 -27.21
N ALA A 47 14.60 -24.90 -27.04
CA ALA A 47 15.98 -24.93 -27.52
C ALA A 47 16.12 -24.72 -29.04
N ALA A 48 15.17 -25.21 -29.86
CA ALA A 48 15.21 -25.07 -31.31
C ALA A 48 14.85 -23.65 -31.76
N ASN A 49 13.90 -23.02 -31.07
CA ASN A 49 13.50 -21.64 -31.27
C ASN A 49 14.57 -20.67 -30.77
N LEU A 50 15.24 -20.97 -29.65
CA LEU A 50 16.39 -20.20 -29.17
C LEU A 50 17.55 -20.23 -30.17
N PHE A 51 17.89 -21.41 -30.70
CA PHE A 51 18.86 -21.56 -31.78
C PHE A 51 18.49 -20.70 -33.00
N SER A 52 17.23 -20.78 -33.42
CA SER A 52 16.73 -20.03 -34.58
C SER A 52 16.82 -18.52 -34.36
N ALA A 53 16.50 -18.04 -33.16
CA ALA A 53 16.61 -16.63 -32.80
C ALA A 53 18.06 -16.12 -32.93
N TRP A 54 19.02 -16.84 -32.34
CA TRP A 54 20.45 -16.48 -32.41
C TRP A 54 21.03 -16.59 -33.82
N LYS A 55 20.65 -17.63 -34.57
CA LYS A 55 21.05 -17.78 -35.98
C LYS A 55 20.56 -16.59 -36.82
N ASN A 56 19.30 -16.20 -36.63
CA ASN A 56 18.71 -15.07 -37.35
C ASN A 56 19.36 -13.73 -36.97
N ARG A 57 19.71 -13.53 -35.70
CA ARG A 57 20.49 -12.37 -35.25
C ARG A 57 21.84 -12.32 -35.96
N PHE A 58 22.57 -13.44 -35.99
CA PHE A 58 23.86 -13.54 -36.66
C PHE A 58 23.78 -13.24 -38.16
N ILE A 59 22.78 -13.79 -38.85
CA ILE A 59 22.54 -13.50 -40.28
C ILE A 59 22.27 -12.02 -40.51
N LYS A 60 21.44 -11.39 -39.68
CA LYS A 60 21.18 -9.94 -39.77
C LYS A 60 22.46 -9.13 -39.58
N THR A 61 23.33 -9.54 -38.66
CA THR A 61 24.62 -8.88 -38.43
C THR A 61 25.57 -9.07 -39.62
N LEU A 62 25.63 -10.25 -40.25
CA LEU A 62 26.38 -10.43 -41.50
C LEU A 62 25.91 -9.47 -42.60
N THR A 63 24.59 -9.32 -42.76
CA THR A 63 24.01 -8.38 -43.73
C THR A 63 24.36 -6.93 -43.40
N LYS A 64 24.36 -6.56 -42.11
CA LYS A 64 24.73 -5.21 -41.62
C LYS A 64 26.17 -4.83 -42.00
N PHE A 65 27.10 -5.78 -41.98
CA PHE A 65 28.52 -5.57 -42.31
C PHE A 65 28.86 -5.95 -43.76
N GLU A 66 27.87 -5.99 -44.67
CA GLU A 66 28.05 -6.27 -46.09
C GLU A 66 28.69 -7.64 -46.41
N LYS A 67 28.61 -8.60 -45.49
CA LYS A 67 29.15 -9.98 -45.65
C LYS A 67 28.09 -10.97 -46.14
N GLN A 68 27.23 -10.53 -47.06
CA GLN A 68 26.05 -11.26 -47.53
C GLN A 68 26.40 -12.60 -48.21
N SER A 69 27.57 -12.68 -48.85
CA SER A 69 28.08 -13.91 -49.47
C SER A 69 28.31 -15.05 -48.47
N LEU A 70 28.39 -14.76 -47.16
CA LEU A 70 28.59 -15.75 -46.10
C LEU A 70 27.27 -16.24 -45.47
N VAL A 71 26.12 -15.68 -45.85
CA VAL A 71 24.80 -16.04 -45.29
C VAL A 71 24.45 -17.51 -45.56
N LEU A 72 24.84 -18.05 -46.72
CA LEU A 72 24.64 -19.47 -47.05
C LEU A 72 25.33 -20.40 -46.05
N GLY A 73 26.54 -20.04 -45.59
CA GLY A 73 27.28 -20.80 -44.57
C GLY A 73 26.65 -20.71 -43.18
N ALA A 74 26.05 -19.57 -42.83
CA ALA A 74 25.29 -19.42 -41.59
C ALA A 74 23.96 -20.21 -41.63
N ASN A 75 23.31 -20.28 -42.80
CA ASN A 75 22.09 -21.08 -43.00
C ASN A 75 22.35 -22.59 -42.91
N ALA A 76 23.56 -23.03 -43.28
CA ALA A 76 23.98 -24.43 -43.18
C ALA A 76 24.30 -24.88 -41.74
N ALA A 77 24.29 -23.97 -40.75
CA ALA A 77 24.51 -24.33 -39.36
C ALA A 77 23.42 -25.30 -38.88
N LYS A 78 23.84 -26.45 -38.34
CA LYS A 78 22.93 -27.49 -37.84
C LYS A 78 22.58 -27.24 -36.37
N PHE A 79 21.32 -27.49 -36.03
CA PHE A 79 20.86 -27.48 -34.65
C PHE A 79 21.52 -28.62 -33.86
N GLN A 80 22.19 -28.28 -32.75
CA GLN A 80 22.83 -29.23 -31.85
C GLN A 80 21.99 -29.30 -30.57
N LYS A 81 21.05 -30.26 -30.51
CA LYS A 81 20.03 -30.35 -29.46
C LYS A 81 20.60 -30.22 -28.06
N GLU A 82 21.59 -31.06 -27.71
CA GLU A 82 22.20 -31.08 -26.38
C GLU A 82 22.75 -29.72 -25.97
N LYS A 83 23.55 -29.07 -26.84
CA LYS A 83 24.15 -27.77 -26.52
C LYS A 83 23.13 -26.68 -26.25
N TRP A 84 22.07 -26.61 -27.06
CA TRP A 84 21.04 -25.59 -26.92
C TRP A 84 20.09 -25.88 -25.75
N THR A 85 19.85 -27.15 -25.43
CA THR A 85 19.18 -27.54 -24.19
C THR A 85 20.01 -27.12 -22.97
N THR A 86 21.33 -27.29 -22.99
CA THR A 86 22.21 -26.81 -21.91
C THR A 86 22.19 -25.29 -21.79
N ILE A 87 22.32 -24.55 -22.91
CA ILE A 87 22.27 -23.08 -22.89
C ILE A 87 20.94 -22.59 -22.29
N LEU A 88 19.83 -23.19 -22.71
CA LEU A 88 18.50 -22.82 -22.21
C LEU A 88 18.32 -23.18 -20.72
N ALA A 89 18.79 -24.35 -20.29
CA ALA A 89 18.74 -24.77 -18.88
C ALA A 89 19.54 -23.81 -18.00
N THR A 90 20.76 -23.44 -18.40
CA THR A 90 21.59 -22.48 -17.68
C THR A 90 21.00 -21.07 -17.70
N ALA A 91 20.39 -20.64 -18.82
CA ALA A 91 19.68 -19.36 -18.87
C ALA A 91 18.51 -19.32 -17.89
N ASN A 92 17.72 -20.39 -17.82
CA ASN A 92 16.62 -20.55 -16.85
C ASN A 92 17.11 -20.53 -15.41
N GLU A 93 18.23 -21.20 -15.12
CA GLU A 93 18.86 -21.20 -13.80
C GLU A 93 19.33 -19.79 -13.41
N LEU A 94 20.01 -19.07 -14.32
CA LEU A 94 20.46 -17.69 -14.10
C LEU A 94 19.28 -16.75 -13.84
N THR A 95 18.20 -16.84 -14.61
CA THR A 95 16.98 -16.08 -14.36
C THR A 95 16.35 -16.44 -13.01
N GLY A 96 16.36 -17.72 -12.62
CA GLY A 96 15.90 -18.17 -11.30
C GLY A 96 16.73 -17.61 -10.15
N ILE A 97 18.07 -17.63 -10.27
CA ILE A 97 19.01 -17.06 -9.29
C ILE A 97 18.82 -15.55 -9.20
N GLU A 98 18.70 -14.85 -10.32
CA GLU A 98 18.47 -13.41 -10.35
C GLU A 98 17.15 -13.04 -9.66
N LEU A 99 16.08 -13.81 -9.93
CA LEU A 99 14.79 -13.64 -9.27
C LEU A 99 14.89 -13.89 -7.77
N GLU A 100 15.59 -14.95 -7.36
CA GLU A 100 15.83 -15.25 -5.94
C GLU A 100 16.64 -14.15 -5.26
N TYR A 101 17.67 -13.62 -5.92
CA TYR A 101 18.47 -12.51 -5.43
C TYR A 101 17.64 -11.23 -5.31
N LYS A 102 16.82 -10.89 -6.31
CA LYS A 102 15.89 -9.75 -6.26
C LYS A 102 14.87 -9.93 -5.13
N LEU A 103 14.32 -11.13 -4.95
CA LEU A 103 13.36 -11.44 -3.88
C LEU A 103 14.01 -11.33 -2.49
N LYS A 104 15.21 -11.90 -2.31
CA LYS A 104 15.99 -11.80 -1.08
C LYS A 104 16.40 -10.35 -0.81
N GLY A 105 16.82 -9.62 -1.84
CA GLY A 105 17.13 -8.19 -1.79
C GLY A 105 15.92 -7.36 -1.40
N ALA A 106 14.74 -7.62 -1.96
CA ALA A 106 13.50 -6.94 -1.58
C ALA A 106 13.05 -7.27 -0.14
N LYS A 107 13.21 -8.53 0.29
CA LYS A 107 12.99 -8.92 1.69
C LYS A 107 13.98 -8.22 2.63
N LEU A 108 15.25 -8.14 2.24
CA LEU A 108 16.29 -7.42 2.98
C LEU A 108 15.98 -5.93 3.03
N LEU A 109 15.58 -5.29 1.91
CA LEU A 109 15.17 -3.90 1.84
C LEU A 109 13.93 -3.62 2.69
N ARG A 110 12.97 -4.55 2.75
CA ARG A 110 11.82 -4.47 3.67
C ARG A 110 12.25 -4.58 5.13
N GLY A 111 13.19 -5.47 5.44
CA GLY A 111 13.78 -5.58 6.78
C GLY A 111 14.61 -4.36 7.15
N MET A 112 15.38 -3.82 6.21
CA MET A 112 16.17 -2.60 6.36
C MET A 112 15.27 -1.37 6.43
N SER A 113 14.12 -1.32 5.75
CA SER A 113 13.19 -0.19 5.87
C SER A 113 12.50 -0.18 7.24
N SER A 114 12.23 -1.37 7.80
CA SER A 114 11.82 -1.47 9.21
C SER A 114 12.91 -0.93 10.13
N ARG A 115 14.19 -1.27 9.88
CA ARG A 115 15.32 -0.73 10.64
C ARG A 115 15.57 0.76 10.40
N VAL A 116 15.37 1.27 9.18
CA VAL A 116 15.47 2.71 8.87
C VAL A 116 14.32 3.48 9.51
N TYR A 117 13.15 2.87 9.70
CA TYR A 117 12.09 3.45 10.53
C TYR A 117 12.49 3.47 12.01
N ASP A 118 13.09 2.39 12.52
CA ASP A 118 13.62 2.31 13.88
C ASP A 118 14.78 3.31 14.10
N ASP A 119 15.69 3.44 13.13
CA ASP A 119 16.85 4.33 13.12
C ASP A 119 16.43 5.78 12.88
N ALA A 120 15.45 6.08 12.03
CA ALA A 120 14.92 7.44 11.88
C ALA A 120 14.11 7.89 13.11
N SER A 121 13.47 6.95 13.82
CA SER A 121 12.84 7.21 15.11
C SER A 121 13.87 7.37 16.24
N ALA A 122 15.07 6.77 16.10
CA ALA A 122 16.19 6.94 17.03
C ALA A 122 17.02 8.20 16.74
N VAL A 123 17.33 8.52 15.48
CA VAL A 123 18.16 9.66 15.04
C VAL A 123 17.45 11.01 15.24
N ALA A 124 16.13 11.04 15.40
CA ALA A 124 15.42 12.23 15.88
C ALA A 124 15.76 12.63 17.33
N GLY A 125 16.57 11.82 18.04
CA GLY A 125 17.21 12.20 19.29
C GLY A 125 18.66 11.71 19.34
N VAL A 126 19.59 12.66 19.45
CA VAL A 126 21.03 12.48 19.78
C VAL A 126 21.99 12.32 18.59
N GLU A 127 22.93 13.27 18.54
CA GLU A 127 24.13 13.30 17.70
C GLU A 127 25.12 12.16 18.01
N SER A 128 25.89 11.76 16.99
CA SER A 128 27.27 11.24 17.09
C SER A 128 27.52 9.95 17.90
N SER A 129 27.70 8.82 17.20
CA SER A 129 29.00 8.14 17.00
C SER A 129 28.83 6.66 16.58
N THR A 130 29.88 6.14 15.94
CA THR A 130 30.02 4.89 15.16
C THR A 130 29.57 3.55 15.79
N PRO A 131 29.25 2.52 14.98
CA PRO A 131 28.72 1.24 15.43
C PRO A 131 29.78 0.14 15.59
N PRO A 132 29.59 -0.87 16.46
CA PRO A 132 30.25 -2.15 16.30
C PRO A 132 29.35 -3.16 15.57
N SER A 133 29.95 -3.85 14.62
CA SER A 133 29.42 -5.02 13.94
C SER A 133 29.25 -6.20 14.89
N THR A 134 28.16 -6.96 14.76
CA THR A 134 28.22 -8.43 14.90
C THR A 134 27.05 -9.10 14.18
N SER A 135 27.43 -10.10 13.39
CA SER A 135 26.61 -11.10 12.72
C SER A 135 25.78 -11.92 13.71
N TYR A 136 24.57 -12.31 13.33
CA TYR A 136 23.97 -13.53 13.87
C TYR A 136 23.21 -14.33 12.81
N ASP A 137 23.51 -15.62 12.87
CA ASP A 137 22.97 -16.75 12.13
C ASP A 137 21.45 -16.88 12.28
N ALA A 138 20.81 -17.14 11.14
CA ALA A 138 19.44 -17.58 11.08
C ALA A 138 19.42 -19.11 11.01
N SER A 139 19.05 -19.77 12.10
CA SER A 139 18.57 -21.15 12.04
C SER A 139 17.42 -21.40 13.01
N ALA A 140 16.56 -22.34 12.59
CA ALA A 140 15.41 -22.92 13.28
C ALA A 140 14.09 -22.14 13.27
N ASN A 141 13.28 -22.37 12.21
CA ASN A 141 12.04 -23.13 12.38
C ASN A 141 11.46 -23.55 11.01
N LYS A 142 11.83 -24.76 10.59
CA LYS A 142 11.21 -25.50 9.48
C LYS A 142 10.37 -26.62 10.10
N VAL A 143 9.06 -26.47 10.24
CA VAL A 143 8.12 -27.61 10.24
C VAL A 143 6.75 -27.14 9.70
N LYS A 144 6.24 -27.86 8.70
CA LYS A 144 4.91 -27.78 8.02
C LYS A 144 4.66 -26.57 7.10
N GLN A 145 5.34 -26.53 5.95
CA GLN A 145 5.04 -25.55 4.88
C GLN A 145 5.13 -26.10 3.44
N SER A 146 5.21 -27.42 3.24
CA SER A 146 5.53 -27.97 1.91
C SER A 146 4.38 -28.04 0.91
N ALA A 147 3.11 -27.92 1.34
CA ALA A 147 1.95 -27.97 0.43
C ALA A 147 1.44 -26.58 -0.02
N ASN A 148 1.46 -25.56 0.85
CA ASN A 148 1.01 -24.20 0.53
C ASN A 148 2.02 -23.37 -0.30
N ILE A 149 3.30 -23.76 -0.32
CA ILE A 149 4.35 -22.98 -1.01
C ILE A 149 4.20 -23.02 -2.55
N LYS A 150 3.69 -24.11 -3.14
CA LYS A 150 3.61 -24.23 -4.62
C LYS A 150 2.51 -23.35 -5.22
N GLN A 151 1.39 -23.17 -4.54
CA GLN A 151 0.31 -22.28 -5.00
C GLN A 151 0.65 -20.80 -4.75
N SER A 152 1.24 -20.50 -3.59
CA SER A 152 1.71 -19.15 -3.20
C SER A 152 2.83 -18.60 -4.10
N ALA A 153 3.76 -19.44 -4.56
CA ALA A 153 4.82 -19.01 -5.47
C ALA A 153 4.29 -18.63 -6.86
N ASN A 154 3.27 -19.36 -7.35
CA ASN A 154 2.63 -19.08 -8.64
C ASN A 154 1.77 -17.80 -8.61
N THR A 155 1.05 -17.53 -7.52
CA THR A 155 0.25 -16.30 -7.38
C THR A 155 1.11 -15.05 -7.23
N THR A 156 2.24 -15.14 -6.54
CA THR A 156 3.18 -14.00 -6.40
C THR A 156 3.81 -13.62 -7.75
N ASP A 157 4.18 -14.61 -8.58
CA ASP A 157 4.70 -14.35 -9.92
C ASP A 157 3.64 -13.76 -10.87
N LEU A 158 2.40 -14.22 -10.72
CA LEU A 158 1.25 -13.73 -11.48
C LEU A 158 0.89 -12.28 -11.11
N GLU A 159 0.86 -11.96 -9.83
CA GLU A 159 0.62 -10.59 -9.34
C GLU A 159 1.70 -9.64 -9.85
N ARG A 160 2.98 -10.05 -9.79
CA ARG A 160 4.09 -9.28 -10.37
C ARG A 160 3.87 -9.01 -11.86
N LYS A 161 3.56 -10.03 -12.66
CA LYS A 161 3.28 -9.88 -14.09
C LYS A 161 2.10 -8.94 -14.34
N LEU A 162 1.04 -9.01 -13.54
CA LEU A 162 -0.07 -8.07 -13.64
C LEU A 162 0.36 -6.63 -13.39
N HIS A 163 1.16 -6.38 -12.36
CA HIS A 163 1.71 -5.04 -12.09
C HIS A 163 2.58 -4.52 -13.24
N GLU A 164 3.44 -5.36 -13.83
CA GLU A 164 4.25 -5.01 -15.02
C GLU A 164 3.36 -4.61 -16.21
N ILE A 165 2.34 -5.43 -16.52
CA ILE A 165 1.39 -5.17 -17.60
C ILE A 165 0.66 -3.83 -17.38
N VAL A 166 0.21 -3.58 -16.16
CA VAL A 166 -0.53 -2.36 -15.80
C VAL A 166 0.36 -1.14 -15.94
N TYR A 167 1.60 -1.23 -15.47
CA TYR A 167 2.56 -0.14 -15.61
C TYR A 167 2.86 0.17 -17.08
N ASN A 168 3.08 -0.86 -17.90
CA ASN A 168 3.26 -0.70 -19.35
C ASN A 168 2.03 -0.05 -19.99
N CYS A 169 0.84 -0.53 -19.66
CA CYS A 169 -0.43 -0.04 -20.18
C CYS A 169 -0.68 1.43 -19.83
N PHE A 170 -0.45 1.81 -18.57
CA PHE A 170 -0.61 3.18 -18.08
C PHE A 170 0.47 4.13 -18.59
N SER A 171 1.63 3.60 -18.97
CA SER A 171 2.68 4.36 -19.69
C SER A 171 2.33 4.62 -21.16
N GLY A 172 1.15 4.20 -21.62
CA GLY A 172 0.66 4.40 -22.99
C GLY A 172 1.04 3.29 -23.96
N ASN A 173 1.75 2.24 -23.51
CA ASN A 173 2.08 1.11 -24.39
C ASN A 173 0.83 0.23 -24.61
N PRO A 174 0.62 -0.28 -25.84
CA PRO A 174 -0.42 -1.27 -26.08
C PRO A 174 -0.06 -2.58 -25.39
N ILE A 175 -1.08 -3.30 -24.94
CA ILE A 175 -0.93 -4.66 -24.39
C ILE A 175 -0.51 -5.59 -25.54
N SER A 176 0.60 -6.30 -25.35
CA SER A 176 1.11 -7.28 -26.31
C SER A 176 0.31 -8.58 -26.26
N LYS A 177 0.37 -9.41 -27.32
CA LYS A 177 -0.32 -10.71 -27.36
C LYS A 177 0.07 -11.63 -26.20
N THR A 178 1.35 -11.64 -25.83
CA THR A 178 1.85 -12.40 -24.68
C THR A 178 1.27 -11.90 -23.36
N GLU A 179 1.11 -10.59 -23.20
CA GLU A 179 0.47 -10.01 -22.02
C GLU A 179 -1.05 -10.31 -22.02
N GLU A 180 -1.72 -10.28 -23.17
CA GLU A 180 -3.12 -10.73 -23.29
C GLU A 180 -3.30 -12.19 -22.88
N GLU A 181 -2.39 -13.09 -23.28
CA GLU A 181 -2.41 -14.50 -22.87
C GLU A 181 -2.28 -14.65 -21.35
N VAL A 182 -1.38 -13.90 -20.73
CA VAL A 182 -1.23 -13.86 -19.26
C VAL A 182 -2.52 -13.37 -18.60
N LEU A 183 -3.10 -12.27 -19.09
CA LEU A 183 -4.36 -11.74 -18.57
C LEU A 183 -5.48 -12.76 -18.68
N ARG A 184 -5.63 -13.44 -19.83
CA ARG A 184 -6.62 -14.50 -20.02
C ARG A 184 -6.41 -15.65 -19.05
N ALA A 185 -5.17 -16.10 -18.86
CA ALA A 185 -4.82 -17.15 -17.90
C ALA A 185 -5.23 -16.76 -16.47
N VAL A 186 -4.96 -15.51 -16.05
CA VAL A 186 -5.42 -14.98 -14.75
C VAL A 186 -6.94 -15.06 -14.65
N THR A 187 -7.66 -14.59 -15.67
CA THR A 187 -9.13 -14.54 -15.62
C THR A 187 -9.80 -15.92 -15.54
N SER A 188 -9.12 -16.97 -16.03
CA SER A 188 -9.58 -18.35 -15.98
C SER A 188 -9.29 -19.08 -14.65
N LEU A 189 -8.51 -18.49 -13.75
CA LEU A 189 -8.24 -19.12 -12.44
C LEU A 189 -9.53 -19.25 -11.63
N GLU A 190 -9.71 -20.37 -10.93
CA GLU A 190 -10.78 -20.53 -9.94
C GLU A 190 -10.47 -19.68 -8.71
N SER A 191 -11.48 -18.99 -8.17
CA SER A 191 -11.32 -18.04 -7.06
C SER A 191 -12.40 -18.21 -6.02
N ASP A 192 -12.86 -19.45 -5.82
CA ASP A 192 -14.15 -19.78 -5.20
C ASP A 192 -14.37 -19.14 -3.83
N SER A 193 -13.30 -18.93 -3.06
CA SER A 193 -13.34 -18.21 -1.78
C SER A 193 -12.20 -17.19 -1.58
N ASP A 194 -11.30 -17.05 -2.55
CA ASP A 194 -10.14 -16.16 -2.44
C ASP A 194 -10.48 -14.74 -2.88
N CYS A 195 -10.62 -13.84 -1.89
CA CYS A 195 -10.94 -12.43 -2.09
C CYS A 195 -9.86 -11.69 -2.89
N SER A 196 -8.58 -11.91 -2.58
CA SER A 196 -7.48 -11.25 -3.28
C SER A 196 -7.39 -11.69 -4.73
N LEU A 197 -7.50 -12.99 -4.99
CA LEU A 197 -7.49 -13.53 -6.35
C LEU A 197 -8.71 -13.04 -7.15
N ALA A 198 -9.88 -12.90 -6.52
CA ALA A 198 -11.06 -12.32 -7.16
C ALA A 198 -10.81 -10.88 -7.65
N LEU A 199 -10.10 -10.07 -6.87
CA LEU A 199 -9.66 -8.73 -7.29
C LEU A 199 -8.62 -8.79 -8.43
N LEU A 200 -7.62 -9.66 -8.33
CA LEU A 200 -6.63 -9.81 -9.42
C LEU A 200 -7.29 -10.22 -10.75
N LYS A 201 -8.29 -11.11 -10.69
CA LYS A 201 -9.12 -11.48 -11.85
C LYS A 201 -9.91 -10.28 -12.39
N LEU A 202 -10.49 -9.47 -11.51
CA LEU A 202 -11.20 -8.26 -11.91
C LEU A 202 -10.27 -7.26 -12.62
N ALA A 203 -9.07 -7.04 -12.10
CA ALA A 203 -8.04 -6.22 -12.74
C ALA A 203 -7.71 -6.74 -14.14
N ALA A 204 -7.45 -8.05 -14.26
CA ALA A 204 -7.11 -8.69 -15.54
C ALA A 204 -8.23 -8.56 -16.59
N ARG A 205 -9.50 -8.77 -16.19
CA ARG A 205 -10.67 -8.58 -17.06
C ARG A 205 -10.77 -7.14 -17.55
N HIS A 206 -10.54 -6.17 -16.68
CA HIS A 206 -10.60 -4.75 -17.06
C HIS A 206 -9.43 -4.34 -17.94
N LEU A 207 -8.23 -4.90 -17.74
CA LEU A 207 -7.08 -4.68 -18.63
C LEU A 207 -7.37 -5.13 -20.07
N LEU A 208 -8.07 -6.25 -20.25
CA LEU A 208 -8.47 -6.78 -21.56
C LEU A 208 -9.54 -5.93 -22.29
N LYS A 209 -10.20 -4.99 -21.59
CA LYS A 209 -11.17 -4.08 -22.23
C LYS A 209 -10.43 -2.98 -23.01
N PRO A 210 -10.85 -2.65 -24.24
CA PRO A 210 -10.21 -1.62 -25.07
C PRO A 210 -10.51 -0.20 -24.58
N GLU A 211 -11.63 -0.02 -23.87
CA GLU A 211 -12.04 1.23 -23.24
C GLU A 211 -10.98 1.71 -22.25
N LYS A 212 -10.64 3.00 -22.28
CA LYS A 212 -9.81 3.65 -21.25
C LYS A 212 -10.65 4.72 -20.55
N THR A 213 -11.32 4.33 -19.46
CA THR A 213 -12.09 5.27 -18.62
C THR A 213 -11.45 5.45 -17.25
N PRO A 214 -11.66 6.60 -16.59
CA PRO A 214 -11.23 6.84 -15.22
C PRO A 214 -11.74 5.76 -14.24
N LEU A 215 -12.97 5.28 -14.44
CA LEU A 215 -13.55 4.19 -13.65
C LEU A 215 -12.80 2.87 -13.85
N ARG A 216 -12.47 2.51 -15.09
CA ARG A 216 -11.64 1.32 -15.36
C ARG A 216 -10.29 1.42 -14.67
N ASP A 217 -9.62 2.57 -14.76
CA ASP A 217 -8.31 2.75 -14.16
C ASP A 217 -8.36 2.67 -12.63
N ALA A 218 -9.42 3.21 -12.01
CA ALA A 218 -9.68 3.07 -10.58
C ALA A 218 -9.90 1.59 -10.18
N ILE A 219 -10.71 0.84 -10.93
CA ILE A 219 -10.93 -0.61 -10.71
C ILE A 219 -9.60 -1.37 -10.74
N ILE A 220 -8.77 -1.13 -11.77
CA ILE A 220 -7.47 -1.80 -11.92
C ILE A 220 -6.55 -1.47 -10.73
N LYS A 221 -6.40 -0.18 -10.38
CA LYS A 221 -5.51 0.26 -9.29
C LYS A 221 -5.93 -0.30 -7.94
N LEU A 222 -7.21 -0.20 -7.60
CA LEU A 222 -7.74 -0.69 -6.33
C LEU A 222 -7.66 -2.20 -6.24
N SER A 223 -7.98 -2.91 -7.32
CA SER A 223 -7.91 -4.37 -7.37
C SER A 223 -6.49 -4.90 -7.17
N LEU A 224 -5.49 -4.30 -7.81
CA LEU A 224 -4.08 -4.66 -7.61
C LEU A 224 -3.55 -4.26 -6.23
N SER A 225 -4.14 -3.23 -5.63
CA SER A 225 -3.87 -2.86 -4.23
C SER A 225 -4.67 -3.72 -3.24
N ARG A 226 -5.44 -4.70 -3.75
CA ARG A 226 -6.32 -5.59 -3.00
C ARG A 226 -7.36 -4.87 -2.15
N ILE A 227 -7.94 -3.79 -2.69
CA ILE A 227 -8.92 -2.95 -1.98
C ILE A 227 -10.31 -3.14 -2.58
N TYR A 228 -11.26 -3.57 -1.74
CA TYR A 228 -12.69 -3.45 -2.02
C TYR A 228 -13.18 -2.06 -1.60
N ASN A 229 -13.48 -1.22 -2.59
CA ASN A 229 -14.01 0.12 -2.37
C ASN A 229 -15.53 0.10 -2.25
N LEU A 230 -16.06 0.14 -1.03
CA LEU A 230 -17.50 0.26 -0.77
C LEU A 230 -17.92 1.72 -0.48
N VAL A 231 -16.99 2.67 -0.57
CA VAL A 231 -17.24 4.11 -0.43
C VAL A 231 -18.02 4.64 -1.63
N ASP A 232 -17.65 4.19 -2.83
CA ASP A 232 -18.32 4.57 -4.07
C ASP A 232 -19.29 3.48 -4.53
N THR A 233 -20.57 3.84 -4.62
CA THR A 233 -21.66 2.92 -4.95
C THR A 233 -21.53 2.29 -6.34
N ARG A 234 -20.76 2.90 -7.26
CA ARG A 234 -20.49 2.32 -8.58
C ARG A 234 -19.72 1.00 -8.48
N PHE A 235 -18.86 0.86 -7.47
CA PHE A 235 -18.06 -0.35 -7.26
C PHE A 235 -18.88 -1.50 -6.70
N LEU A 236 -19.97 -1.22 -5.97
CA LEU A 236 -20.81 -2.25 -5.36
C LEU A 236 -21.33 -3.24 -6.41
N SER A 237 -21.95 -2.71 -7.48
CA SER A 237 -22.48 -3.54 -8.57
C SER A 237 -21.37 -4.22 -9.36
N ILE A 238 -20.21 -3.58 -9.50
CA ILE A 238 -19.04 -4.18 -10.16
C ILE A 238 -18.59 -5.42 -9.38
N TYR A 239 -18.41 -5.32 -8.07
CA TYR A 239 -17.96 -6.45 -7.26
C TYR A 239 -19.00 -7.57 -7.26
N GLN A 240 -20.27 -7.26 -6.98
CA GLN A 240 -21.38 -8.22 -7.01
C GLN A 240 -21.44 -9.03 -8.30
N ASN A 241 -21.25 -8.37 -9.45
CA ASN A 241 -21.34 -9.03 -10.75
C ASN A 241 -20.07 -9.76 -11.19
N ASN A 242 -18.93 -9.53 -10.53
CA ASN A 242 -17.64 -10.04 -11.00
C ASN A 242 -16.91 -10.95 -10.01
N THR A 243 -17.34 -11.01 -8.76
CA THR A 243 -16.80 -11.90 -7.73
C THR A 243 -17.74 -13.07 -7.46
N PRO A 244 -17.23 -14.27 -7.12
CA PRO A 244 -18.08 -15.37 -6.66
C PRO A 244 -18.94 -14.97 -5.46
N GLN A 245 -20.14 -15.55 -5.34
CA GLN A 245 -21.08 -15.21 -4.27
C GLN A 245 -20.46 -15.41 -2.88
N VAL A 246 -19.70 -16.48 -2.67
CA VAL A 246 -19.01 -16.76 -1.39
C VAL A 246 -18.02 -15.64 -1.03
N VAL A 247 -17.26 -15.13 -2.01
CA VAL A 247 -16.35 -13.99 -1.81
C VAL A 247 -17.16 -12.73 -1.45
N TRP A 248 -18.26 -12.49 -2.16
CA TRP A 248 -19.13 -11.34 -1.89
C TRP A 248 -19.75 -11.38 -0.49
N ASP A 249 -20.25 -12.54 -0.07
CA ASP A 249 -20.83 -12.74 1.26
C ASP A 249 -19.78 -12.53 2.36
N ASN A 250 -18.53 -12.95 2.13
CA ASN A 250 -17.40 -12.70 3.04
C ASN A 250 -17.13 -11.20 3.18
N ILE A 251 -17.02 -10.48 2.06
CA ILE A 251 -16.81 -9.02 2.06
C ILE A 251 -17.94 -8.31 2.80
N GLN A 252 -19.20 -8.68 2.56
CA GLN A 252 -20.35 -8.10 3.26
C GLN A 252 -20.35 -8.42 4.75
N THR A 253 -19.90 -9.61 5.14
CA THR A 253 -19.79 -10.01 6.54
C THR A 253 -18.72 -9.20 7.25
N GLU A 254 -17.53 -9.06 6.66
CA GLU A 254 -16.45 -8.24 7.22
C GLU A 254 -16.79 -6.75 7.23
N ALA A 255 -17.44 -6.23 6.18
CA ALA A 255 -17.92 -4.85 6.13
C ALA A 255 -18.98 -4.52 7.20
N ARG A 256 -19.77 -5.51 7.63
CA ARG A 256 -20.69 -5.38 8.77
C ARG A 256 -19.93 -5.41 10.11
N ARG A 257 -18.90 -6.24 10.24
CA ARG A 257 -18.03 -6.26 11.43
C ARG A 257 -17.23 -4.97 11.63
N MET A 258 -17.03 -4.20 10.55
CA MET A 258 -16.39 -2.88 10.59
C MET A 258 -17.30 -1.77 11.11
N GLU A 259 -18.58 -2.04 11.39
CA GLU A 259 -19.47 -1.04 11.97
C GLU A 259 -18.88 -0.56 13.29
N ALA A 260 -18.71 0.76 13.38
CA ALA A 260 -18.42 1.41 14.63
C ALA A 260 -19.49 0.94 15.61
N ARG A 261 -19.09 0.40 16.77
CA ARG A 261 -20.03 0.26 17.87
C ARG A 261 -20.73 1.62 17.98
N GLU A 262 -22.07 1.59 18.05
CA GLU A 262 -22.94 2.75 18.27
C GLU A 262 -22.69 3.42 19.64
N GLU A 263 -21.45 3.43 20.12
CA GLU A 263 -21.02 4.34 21.14
C GLU A 263 -21.14 5.73 20.50
N ASP A 264 -22.18 6.46 20.89
CA ASP A 264 -22.34 7.86 20.51
C ASP A 264 -21.20 8.63 21.18
N TYR A 265 -20.08 8.75 20.46
CA TYR A 265 -18.90 9.52 20.91
C TYR A 265 -19.20 11.02 20.97
N PHE A 266 -20.38 11.42 20.52
CA PHE A 266 -20.89 12.77 20.61
C PHE A 266 -21.54 13.01 21.98
N PRO A 267 -21.15 14.06 22.73
CA PRO A 267 -21.78 14.37 24.02
C PRO A 267 -23.28 14.63 23.86
N VAL A 268 -24.12 13.96 24.66
CA VAL A 268 -25.59 14.12 24.64
C VAL A 268 -26.00 15.58 24.87
N SER A 269 -25.38 16.24 25.84
CA SER A 269 -25.48 17.68 26.12
C SER A 269 -25.04 18.55 24.94
N GLY A 270 -24.06 18.07 24.16
CA GLY A 270 -23.60 18.70 22.93
C GLY A 270 -24.68 18.81 21.87
N MET A 271 -25.59 17.82 21.78
CA MET A 271 -26.71 17.86 20.84
C MET A 271 -27.73 18.93 21.22
N THR A 272 -28.01 19.05 22.52
CA THR A 272 -28.87 20.11 23.03
C THR A 272 -28.30 21.49 22.70
N LEU A 273 -26.99 21.69 22.90
CA LEU A 273 -26.31 22.95 22.57
C LEU A 273 -26.36 23.25 21.07
N PHE A 274 -26.06 22.26 20.22
CA PHE A 274 -26.15 22.40 18.77
C PHE A 274 -27.54 22.86 18.34
N ASN A 275 -28.59 22.16 18.80
CA ASN A 275 -29.97 22.50 18.46
C ASN A 275 -30.31 23.92 18.91
N GLN A 276 -29.90 24.35 20.10
CA GLN A 276 -30.15 25.71 20.57
C GLN A 276 -29.48 26.78 19.69
N VAL A 277 -28.25 26.54 19.22
CA VAL A 277 -27.53 27.47 18.34
C VAL A 277 -28.17 27.51 16.96
N VAL A 278 -28.55 26.37 16.39
CA VAL A 278 -29.12 26.27 15.03
C VAL A 278 -30.50 26.93 14.91
N GLN A 279 -31.27 27.01 16.00
CA GLN A 279 -32.55 27.72 16.00
C GLN A 279 -32.41 29.26 15.96
N GLU A 280 -31.21 29.80 16.12
CA GLU A 280 -31.00 31.24 16.06
C GLU A 280 -31.12 31.76 14.60
N PRO A 281 -31.80 32.89 14.36
CA PRO A 281 -32.22 33.30 13.02
C PRO A 281 -31.12 33.88 12.13
N SER A 282 -29.92 34.13 12.67
CA SER A 282 -28.83 34.76 11.93
C SER A 282 -27.46 34.38 12.50
N ALA A 283 -26.41 34.50 11.68
CA ALA A 283 -25.03 34.30 12.11
C ALA A 283 -24.67 35.12 13.37
N LYS A 284 -25.12 36.39 13.45
CA LYS A 284 -24.88 37.26 14.60
C LYS A 284 -25.59 36.77 15.86
N ALA A 285 -26.82 36.27 15.74
CA ALA A 285 -27.57 35.71 16.86
C ALA A 285 -26.95 34.39 17.34
N MET A 286 -26.55 33.52 16.39
CA MET A 286 -25.80 32.29 16.67
C MET A 286 -24.53 32.58 17.46
N LEU A 287 -23.70 33.52 16.99
CA LEU A 287 -22.45 33.91 17.68
C LEU A 287 -22.72 34.46 19.09
N LYS A 288 -23.73 35.32 19.27
CA LYS A 288 -24.12 35.81 20.60
C LYS A 288 -24.52 34.68 21.54
N ARG A 289 -25.26 33.68 21.04
CA ARG A 289 -25.64 32.49 21.82
C ARG A 289 -24.41 31.67 22.19
N ILE A 290 -23.53 31.41 21.22
CA ILE A 290 -22.28 30.67 21.42
C ILE A 290 -21.42 31.36 22.49
N ASP A 291 -21.21 32.67 22.41
CA ASP A 291 -20.42 33.43 23.39
C ASP A 291 -21.00 33.31 24.80
N LYS A 292 -22.33 33.37 24.94
CA LYS A 292 -23.02 33.18 26.21
C LYS A 292 -22.78 31.78 26.80
N GLU A 293 -22.96 30.72 25.99
CA GLU A 293 -22.77 29.34 26.45
C GLU A 293 -21.30 29.05 26.78
N LYS A 294 -20.35 29.56 25.97
CA LYS A 294 -18.92 29.47 26.27
C LYS A 294 -18.57 30.16 27.57
N TYR A 295 -19.16 31.32 27.86
CA TYR A 295 -18.97 32.01 29.14
C TYR A 295 -19.48 31.16 30.32
N ILE A 296 -20.66 30.56 30.18
CA ILE A 296 -21.24 29.67 31.21
C ILE A 296 -20.33 28.47 31.48
N LEU A 297 -19.88 27.77 30.43
CA LEU A 297 -18.97 26.64 30.57
C LEU A 297 -17.62 27.06 31.17
N SER A 298 -17.07 28.20 30.72
CA SER A 298 -15.81 28.73 31.25
C SER A 298 -15.88 29.08 32.73
N LYS A 299 -17.01 29.64 33.18
CA LYS A 299 -17.23 29.98 34.61
C LYS A 299 -17.33 28.73 35.48
N CYS A 300 -17.68 27.59 34.90
CA CYS A 300 -17.81 26.30 35.57
C CYS A 300 -16.56 25.41 35.38
N ASP A 301 -15.44 25.95 34.91
CA ASP A 301 -14.20 25.22 34.60
C ASP A 301 -14.39 24.05 33.61
N LYS A 302 -15.32 24.20 32.66
CA LYS A 302 -15.63 23.20 31.62
C LYS A 302 -15.07 23.58 30.25
N LYS A 303 -13.84 24.12 30.19
CA LYS A 303 -13.20 24.48 28.90
C LYS A 303 -12.70 23.27 28.12
N ASP A 304 -12.37 22.18 28.82
CA ASP A 304 -11.77 20.99 28.23
C ASP A 304 -12.82 19.92 27.89
N THR A 305 -14.12 20.28 27.95
CA THR A 305 -15.21 19.35 27.67
C THR A 305 -15.59 19.36 26.20
N GLY A 306 -16.19 18.26 25.73
CA GLY A 306 -16.66 18.14 24.35
C GLY A 306 -17.68 19.21 23.97
N GLU A 307 -18.51 19.67 24.91
CA GLU A 307 -19.45 20.78 24.71
C GLU A 307 -18.74 22.08 24.36
N TYR A 308 -17.63 22.39 25.04
CA TYR A 308 -16.85 23.58 24.74
C TYR A 308 -16.20 23.48 23.36
N THR A 309 -15.62 22.32 23.03
CA THR A 309 -15.09 22.03 21.68
C THR A 309 -16.17 22.20 20.61
N ILE A 310 -17.39 21.71 20.83
CA ILE A 310 -18.53 21.88 19.91
C ILE A 310 -18.80 23.37 19.69
N LEU A 311 -18.88 24.17 20.74
CA LEU A 311 -19.13 25.60 20.62
C LEU A 311 -18.02 26.31 19.83
N LEU A 312 -16.75 25.93 20.01
CA LEU A 312 -15.63 26.46 19.22
C LEU A 312 -15.76 26.11 17.73
N ILE A 313 -16.13 24.86 17.41
CA ILE A 313 -16.37 24.44 16.02
C ILE A 313 -17.55 25.22 15.41
N LEU A 314 -18.67 25.33 16.15
CA LEU A 314 -19.85 26.08 15.69
C LEU A 314 -19.55 27.56 15.48
N GLU A 315 -18.75 28.16 16.36
CA GLU A 315 -18.26 29.52 16.20
C GLU A 315 -17.48 29.68 14.90
N GLN A 316 -16.53 28.77 14.65
CA GLN A 316 -15.70 28.80 13.46
C GLN A 316 -16.53 28.68 12.18
N VAL A 317 -17.54 27.82 12.16
CA VAL A 317 -18.46 27.69 11.04
C VAL A 317 -19.31 28.96 10.88
N ALA A 318 -19.91 29.46 11.96
CA ALA A 318 -20.79 30.64 11.92
C ALA A 318 -20.07 31.92 11.47
N ARG A 319 -18.80 32.09 11.85
CA ARG A 319 -17.96 33.21 11.39
C ARG A 319 -17.65 33.16 9.89
N ASN A 320 -17.77 31.99 9.27
CA ASN A 320 -17.46 31.76 7.86
C ASN A 320 -18.69 31.76 6.94
N PHE A 321 -19.90 31.96 7.46
CA PHE A 321 -21.09 32.13 6.63
C PHE A 321 -20.94 33.29 5.64
N GLY A 322 -21.39 33.07 4.39
CA GLY A 322 -21.28 34.03 3.29
C GLY A 322 -19.85 34.25 2.77
N ARG A 323 -18.83 33.57 3.30
CA ARG A 323 -17.44 33.69 2.83
C ARG A 323 -17.04 32.66 1.77
N HIS A 324 -17.92 31.70 1.48
CA HIS A 324 -17.70 30.66 0.47
C HIS A 324 -17.97 31.21 -0.92
N ARG A 325 -17.08 30.92 -1.86
CA ARG A 325 -17.24 31.28 -3.28
C ARG A 325 -17.07 30.02 -4.12
N HIS A 326 -17.85 29.91 -5.19
CA HIS A 326 -17.67 28.80 -6.15
C HIS A 326 -16.30 28.80 -6.82
N SER A 327 -15.61 29.94 -6.83
CA SER A 327 -14.25 30.10 -7.35
C SER A 327 -13.16 29.88 -6.29
N ASP A 328 -13.51 29.41 -5.09
CA ASP A 328 -12.52 29.12 -4.06
C ASP A 328 -11.53 28.06 -4.55
N SER A 329 -10.25 28.30 -4.27
CA SER A 329 -9.20 27.34 -4.54
C SER A 329 -9.29 26.14 -3.60
N GLU A 330 -8.66 25.04 -3.99
CA GLU A 330 -8.53 23.84 -3.16
C GLU A 330 -7.91 24.17 -1.80
N ALA A 331 -6.80 24.93 -1.78
CA ALA A 331 -6.15 25.40 -0.56
C ALA A 331 -7.07 26.26 0.34
N THR A 332 -7.99 27.03 -0.25
CA THR A 332 -8.97 27.82 0.51
C THR A 332 -10.02 26.93 1.15
N SER A 333 -10.48 25.91 0.43
CA SER A 333 -11.44 24.92 0.93
C SER A 333 -10.81 24.07 2.03
N TYR A 334 -9.58 23.60 1.81
CA TYR A 334 -8.74 22.91 2.78
C TYR A 334 -8.63 23.66 4.11
N ARG A 335 -8.18 24.93 4.09
CA ARG A 335 -7.95 25.72 5.32
C ARG A 335 -9.19 25.86 6.21
N ARG A 336 -10.38 25.95 5.61
CA ARG A 336 -11.63 26.02 6.39
C ARG A 336 -11.86 24.73 7.16
N PHE A 337 -11.67 23.59 6.52
CA PHE A 337 -11.83 22.30 7.20
C PHE A 337 -10.69 22.03 8.19
N ALA A 338 -9.45 22.34 7.82
CA ALA A 338 -8.28 22.22 8.70
C ALA A 338 -8.49 22.99 10.01
N SER A 339 -9.09 24.18 9.96
CA SER A 339 -9.40 24.95 11.19
C SER A 339 -10.40 24.26 12.13
N LEU A 340 -11.28 23.39 11.60
CA LEU A 340 -12.16 22.57 12.45
C LEU A 340 -11.36 21.43 13.09
N LEU A 341 -10.41 20.84 12.35
CA LEU A 341 -9.53 19.81 12.86
C LEU A 341 -8.55 20.34 13.91
N ASP A 342 -8.03 21.56 13.76
CA ASP A 342 -7.20 22.22 14.79
C ASP A 342 -7.94 22.25 16.13
N ILE A 343 -9.21 22.71 16.13
CA ILE A 343 -10.05 22.77 17.32
C ILE A 343 -10.36 21.36 17.85
N LEU A 344 -10.71 20.44 16.95
CA LEU A 344 -11.12 19.08 17.31
C LEU A 344 -9.98 18.26 17.92
N LEU A 345 -8.78 18.38 17.34
CA LEU A 345 -7.59 17.60 17.71
C LEU A 345 -6.71 18.29 18.75
N ASP A 346 -7.11 19.47 19.23
CA ASP A 346 -6.42 20.16 20.30
C ASP A 346 -6.25 19.24 21.53
N GLU A 347 -5.06 19.31 22.13
CA GLU A 347 -4.62 18.50 23.28
C GLU A 347 -4.69 16.96 23.10
N THR A 348 -4.96 16.45 21.90
CA THR A 348 -5.06 15.00 21.67
C THR A 348 -3.72 14.30 21.49
N GLY A 349 -2.64 15.06 21.29
CA GLY A 349 -1.33 14.53 20.88
C GLY A 349 -1.27 14.05 19.42
N ILE A 350 -2.26 14.42 18.62
CA ILE A 350 -2.28 14.21 17.17
C ILE A 350 -1.87 15.52 16.51
N THR A 351 -0.92 15.45 15.59
CA THR A 351 -0.40 16.60 14.84
C THR A 351 -0.87 16.52 13.39
N MET A 352 -1.23 17.68 12.84
CA MET A 352 -1.51 17.85 11.43
C MET A 352 -0.23 18.22 10.70
N VAL A 353 0.10 17.49 9.64
CA VAL A 353 1.20 17.80 8.74
C VAL A 353 0.57 18.20 7.41
N ASP A 354 0.51 19.51 7.19
CA ASP A 354 -0.11 20.12 6.03
C ASP A 354 0.90 20.44 4.92
N GLY A 355 0.39 20.59 3.69
CA GLY A 355 1.19 20.91 2.51
C GLY A 355 1.68 19.66 1.77
N GLU A 356 2.51 19.84 0.74
CA GLU A 356 2.93 18.80 -0.21
C GLU A 356 3.93 17.77 0.38
N ASN A 357 3.55 17.11 1.48
CA ASN A 357 4.34 16.10 2.17
C ASN A 357 4.07 14.71 1.60
N SER A 358 5.08 13.84 1.69
CA SER A 358 4.98 12.47 1.20
C SER A 358 4.97 11.47 2.35
N PRO A 359 3.90 10.68 2.53
CA PRO A 359 3.82 9.68 3.58
C PRO A 359 4.94 8.65 3.45
N VAL A 360 5.45 8.18 4.59
CA VAL A 360 6.46 7.12 4.67
C VAL A 360 6.04 5.90 3.86
N ALA A 361 4.77 5.52 3.94
CA ALA A 361 4.24 4.39 3.20
C ALA A 361 4.39 4.53 1.67
N THR A 362 4.22 5.73 1.13
CA THR A 362 4.35 5.96 -0.33
C THR A 362 5.81 5.86 -0.77
N LYS A 363 6.75 6.26 0.09
CA LYS A 363 8.20 6.10 -0.15
C LYS A 363 8.61 4.63 -0.10
N ILE A 364 8.10 3.88 0.87
CA ILE A 364 8.31 2.42 0.97
C ILE A 364 7.78 1.73 -0.29
N ASN A 365 6.55 2.03 -0.70
CA ASN A 365 5.96 1.46 -1.92
C ASN A 365 6.77 1.80 -3.17
N HIS A 366 7.28 3.03 -3.30
CA HIS A 366 8.19 3.39 -4.39
C HIS A 366 9.50 2.60 -4.33
N GLY A 367 10.12 2.47 -3.16
CA GLY A 367 11.35 1.70 -2.99
C GLY A 367 11.16 0.22 -3.37
N VAL A 368 10.05 -0.37 -2.95
CA VAL A 368 9.64 -1.73 -3.34
C VAL A 368 9.45 -1.81 -4.86
N ASN A 369 8.66 -0.92 -5.46
CA ASN A 369 8.41 -0.93 -6.91
C ASN A 369 9.70 -0.77 -7.72
N ASN A 370 10.61 0.13 -7.30
CA ASN A 370 11.90 0.31 -7.95
C ASN A 370 12.77 -0.94 -7.86
N ALA A 371 12.80 -1.61 -6.70
CA ALA A 371 13.54 -2.85 -6.53
C ALA A 371 12.95 -4.01 -7.34
N PHE A 372 11.62 -4.08 -7.46
CA PHE A 372 10.93 -5.18 -8.14
C PHE A 372 10.90 -5.05 -9.65
N PHE A 373 10.78 -3.83 -10.18
CA PHE A 373 10.56 -3.59 -11.61
C PHE A 373 11.73 -2.88 -12.32
N ASP A 374 12.85 -2.67 -11.63
CA ASP A 374 14.07 -2.01 -12.14
C ASP A 374 13.79 -0.64 -12.79
N PHE A 375 12.77 0.06 -12.29
CA PHE A 375 12.44 1.40 -12.75
C PHE A 375 13.27 2.42 -11.98
N LYS A 376 13.93 3.33 -12.70
CA LYS A 376 14.52 4.54 -12.13
C LYS A 376 13.43 5.59 -11.88
N LEU A 377 12.36 5.25 -11.16
CA LEU A 377 11.38 6.27 -10.73
C LEU A 377 12.05 7.17 -9.69
N SER A 378 11.63 8.44 -9.67
CA SER A 378 12.15 9.40 -8.70
C SER A 378 11.95 8.88 -7.27
N GLN A 379 12.90 9.16 -6.37
CA GLN A 379 12.85 8.74 -4.96
C GLN A 379 11.81 9.51 -4.14
N TYR A 380 11.07 10.43 -4.76
CA TYR A 380 10.07 11.23 -4.08
C TYR A 380 8.81 10.41 -3.86
N GLY A 381 8.32 10.40 -2.62
CA GLY A 381 7.03 9.79 -2.32
C GLY A 381 5.89 10.60 -2.95
N ARG A 382 4.67 10.08 -2.81
CA ARG A 382 3.49 10.73 -3.36
C ARG A 382 3.02 11.82 -2.40
N LYS A 383 2.82 13.04 -2.92
CA LYS A 383 2.34 14.19 -2.16
C LYS A 383 0.86 14.03 -1.77
N ILE A 384 0.55 14.30 -0.51
CA ILE A 384 -0.78 14.25 0.13
C ILE A 384 -1.02 15.59 0.82
N ASP A 385 -2.25 16.09 0.83
CA ASP A 385 -2.59 17.41 1.40
C ASP A 385 -2.47 17.48 2.92
N LEU A 386 -2.92 16.43 3.61
CA LEU A 386 -2.94 16.37 5.07
C LEU A 386 -2.59 14.96 5.57
N ILE A 387 -1.54 14.87 6.37
CA ILE A 387 -1.19 13.66 7.11
C ILE A 387 -1.46 13.90 8.60
N LEU A 388 -2.21 12.99 9.24
CA LEU A 388 -2.38 12.99 10.68
C LEU A 388 -1.39 11.99 11.30
N ARG A 389 -0.62 12.44 12.30
CA ARG A 389 0.40 11.62 12.96
C ARG A 389 0.48 11.89 14.46
N THR A 390 1.00 10.93 15.22
CA THR A 390 1.26 11.11 16.66
C THR A 390 2.42 12.07 16.91
N VAL A 391 2.58 12.54 18.16
CA VAL A 391 3.78 13.28 18.60
C VAL A 391 5.08 12.49 18.43
N GLU A 392 5.02 11.16 18.48
CA GLU A 392 6.14 10.26 18.18
C GLU A 392 6.39 10.10 16.66
N ASN A 393 5.76 10.93 15.83
CA ASN A 393 5.89 10.94 14.37
C ASN A 393 5.39 9.65 13.68
N THR A 394 4.41 8.97 14.29
CA THR A 394 3.75 7.81 13.67
C THR A 394 2.55 8.25 12.84
N GLU A 395 2.62 8.08 11.52
CA GLU A 395 1.52 8.39 10.60
C GLU A 395 0.32 7.48 10.89
N ILE A 396 -0.88 8.07 11.03
CA ILE A 396 -2.15 7.38 11.35
C ILE A 396 -3.03 7.31 10.11
N CYS A 397 -3.19 8.41 9.39
CA CYS A 397 -3.94 8.47 8.14
C CYS A 397 -3.50 9.62 7.24
N ALA A 398 -3.84 9.49 5.96
CA ALA A 398 -3.69 10.49 4.91
C ALA A 398 -5.08 10.97 4.47
N ASN A 399 -5.22 12.26 4.21
CA ASN A 399 -6.48 12.91 3.84
C ASN A 399 -6.25 13.82 2.64
N GLU A 400 -7.25 13.93 1.78
CA GLU A 400 -7.13 14.63 0.50
C GLU A 400 -8.33 15.55 0.26
N PHE A 401 -8.07 16.63 -0.46
CA PHE A 401 -9.01 17.70 -0.70
C PHE A 401 -9.06 18.01 -2.19
N MET A 402 -10.26 18.32 -2.68
CA MET A 402 -10.50 18.78 -4.04
C MET A 402 -11.35 20.05 -3.98
N LYS A 403 -11.25 20.90 -4.99
CA LYS A 403 -12.17 22.03 -5.16
C LYS A 403 -13.58 21.54 -5.56
N GLU A 404 -14.58 22.38 -5.30
CA GLU A 404 -15.99 22.07 -5.60
C GLU A 404 -16.28 21.81 -7.08
N THR A 405 -15.49 22.43 -7.98
CA THR A 405 -15.66 22.35 -9.43
C THR A 405 -14.83 21.24 -10.09
N THR A 406 -14.22 20.36 -9.31
CA THR A 406 -13.48 19.21 -9.83
C THR A 406 -14.45 18.22 -10.49
N ASP A 407 -14.08 17.70 -11.66
CA ASP A 407 -14.88 16.71 -12.36
C ASP A 407 -14.91 15.34 -11.66
N ASP A 408 -15.98 14.58 -11.90
CA ASP A 408 -16.20 13.27 -11.27
C ASP A 408 -15.07 12.26 -11.55
N ALA A 409 -14.39 12.38 -12.68
CA ALA A 409 -13.29 11.50 -13.03
C ALA A 409 -12.05 11.79 -12.17
N LEU A 410 -11.70 13.06 -11.99
CA LEU A 410 -10.64 13.47 -11.07
C LEU A 410 -10.99 13.16 -9.62
N ILE A 411 -12.24 13.34 -9.19
CA ILE A 411 -12.72 12.93 -7.86
C ILE A 411 -12.48 11.44 -7.63
N LEU A 412 -12.83 10.60 -8.61
CA LEU A 412 -12.63 9.15 -8.50
C LEU A 412 -11.14 8.76 -8.48
N MET A 413 -10.32 9.42 -9.30
CA MET A 413 -8.87 9.23 -9.28
C MET A 413 -8.28 9.61 -7.92
N GLN A 414 -8.81 10.66 -7.29
CA GLN A 414 -8.40 11.16 -6.00
C GLN A 414 -8.80 10.21 -4.86
N GLN A 415 -10.05 9.74 -4.84
CA GLN A 415 -10.49 8.73 -3.89
C GLN A 415 -9.62 7.46 -4.00
N SER A 416 -9.37 6.99 -5.23
CA SER A 416 -8.51 5.82 -5.46
C SER A 416 -7.08 6.04 -4.94
N LYS A 417 -6.53 7.24 -5.15
CA LYS A 417 -5.23 7.65 -4.60
C LYS A 417 -5.24 7.58 -3.07
N ASN A 418 -6.26 8.14 -2.42
CA ASN A 418 -6.31 8.21 -0.97
C ASN A 418 -6.47 6.82 -0.33
N LEU A 419 -7.33 5.96 -0.91
CA LEU A 419 -7.50 4.57 -0.50
C LEU A 419 -6.20 3.76 -0.59
N CYS A 420 -5.51 3.81 -1.74
CA CYS A 420 -4.23 3.11 -1.89
C CYS A 420 -3.16 3.64 -0.91
N THR A 421 -3.15 4.94 -0.65
CA THR A 421 -2.20 5.57 0.29
C THR A 421 -2.45 5.09 1.72
N ASN A 422 -3.70 5.14 2.18
CA ASN A 422 -4.06 4.67 3.52
C ASN A 422 -3.90 3.16 3.67
N ALA A 423 -4.12 2.36 2.62
CA ALA A 423 -3.83 0.93 2.63
C ALA A 423 -2.34 0.66 2.84
N GLY A 424 -1.48 1.42 2.15
CA GLY A 424 -0.04 1.39 2.34
C GLY A 424 0.37 1.80 3.75
N LEU A 425 -0.20 2.88 4.29
CA LEU A 425 0.05 3.35 5.65
C LEU A 425 -0.32 2.27 6.67
N LEU A 426 -1.52 1.72 6.55
CA LEU A 426 -1.99 0.65 7.42
C LEU A 426 -1.04 -0.56 7.37
N ARG A 427 -0.66 -1.01 6.17
CA ARG A 427 0.20 -2.19 5.99
C ARG A 427 1.65 -2.01 6.43
N HIS A 428 2.21 -0.82 6.24
CA HIS A 428 3.64 -0.58 6.40
C HIS A 428 4.01 0.20 7.65
N VAL A 429 3.05 0.91 8.25
CA VAL A 429 3.27 1.75 9.44
C VAL A 429 2.52 1.18 10.63
N LEU A 430 1.20 1.06 10.57
CA LEU A 430 0.39 0.71 11.75
C LEU A 430 0.41 -0.79 12.08
N TYR A 431 0.06 -1.63 11.11
CA TYR A 431 -0.05 -3.08 11.30
C TYR A 431 1.25 -3.75 11.78
N PRO A 432 2.45 -3.34 11.32
CA PRO A 432 3.71 -3.89 11.83
C PRO A 432 4.08 -3.44 13.26
N LEU A 433 3.40 -2.43 13.82
CA LEU A 433 3.59 -2.04 15.22
C LEU A 433 2.79 -2.94 16.14
N ASP A 434 1.52 -3.18 15.80
CA ASP A 434 0.62 -4.07 16.52
C ASP A 434 -0.42 -4.61 15.52
N HIS A 435 -0.60 -5.93 15.46
CA HIS A 435 -1.57 -6.58 14.59
C HIS A 435 -3.03 -6.19 14.91
N GLN A 436 -3.30 -5.62 16.09
CA GLN A 436 -4.60 -5.04 16.43
C GLN A 436 -4.85 -3.68 15.76
N LEU A 437 -3.81 -3.03 15.24
CA LEU A 437 -3.93 -1.82 14.42
C LEU A 437 -4.21 -2.21 12.96
N ASP A 438 -5.29 -2.96 12.75
CA ASP A 438 -5.75 -3.48 11.46
C ASP A 438 -6.69 -2.52 10.72
N LYS A 439 -6.95 -1.34 11.27
CA LYS A 439 -7.84 -0.34 10.67
C LYS A 439 -7.33 1.10 10.83
N THR A 440 -7.75 1.95 9.91
CA THR A 440 -7.60 3.41 9.99
C THR A 440 -8.86 4.12 9.50
N VAL A 441 -9.02 5.38 9.89
CA VAL A 441 -10.08 6.27 9.41
C VAL A 441 -9.46 7.45 8.71
N ALA A 442 -10.08 7.88 7.61
CA ALA A 442 -9.61 8.98 6.80
C ALA A 442 -10.79 9.72 6.17
N ILE A 443 -10.47 10.86 5.59
CA ILE A 443 -11.43 11.82 5.04
C ILE A 443 -11.03 12.15 3.59
N ASP A 444 -12.04 12.25 2.74
CA ASP A 444 -11.95 12.95 1.45
C ASP A 444 -12.94 14.11 1.45
N PHE A 445 -12.49 15.28 0.98
CA PHE A 445 -13.32 16.47 0.80
C PHE A 445 -13.31 16.98 -0.65
N ILE A 446 -14.46 17.48 -1.08
CA ILE A 446 -14.71 18.10 -2.37
C ILE A 446 -15.45 19.41 -2.10
N GLY A 447 -14.71 20.53 -2.12
CA GLY A 447 -15.23 21.84 -1.78
C GLY A 447 -15.75 21.89 -0.33
N THR A 448 -17.07 21.93 -0.18
CA THR A 448 -17.74 21.97 1.13
C THR A 448 -18.45 20.67 1.50
N THR A 449 -18.30 19.61 0.72
CA THR A 449 -18.86 18.29 1.05
C THR A 449 -17.74 17.25 1.10
N GLY A 450 -17.97 16.15 1.78
CA GLY A 450 -16.98 15.10 1.93
C GLY A 450 -17.55 13.88 2.63
N TYR A 451 -16.69 12.98 3.04
CA TYR A 451 -17.06 11.83 3.84
C TYR A 451 -15.90 11.34 4.69
N ILE A 452 -16.23 10.72 5.82
CA ILE A 452 -15.33 9.86 6.57
C ILE A 452 -15.50 8.44 6.04
N TYR A 453 -14.40 7.74 5.84
CA TYR A 453 -14.41 6.30 5.60
C TYR A 453 -13.50 5.57 6.59
N VAL A 454 -13.80 4.30 6.82
CA VAL A 454 -12.94 3.37 7.52
C VAL A 454 -12.31 2.43 6.50
N LEU A 455 -11.02 2.18 6.64
CA LEU A 455 -10.25 1.22 5.86
C LEU A 455 -9.68 0.17 6.81
N ARG A 456 -9.94 -1.11 6.52
CA ARG A 456 -9.49 -2.23 7.35
C ARG A 456 -8.74 -3.26 6.52
N LEU A 457 -7.62 -3.76 7.04
CA LEU A 457 -6.90 -4.93 6.55
C LEU A 457 -7.54 -6.19 7.14
N VAL A 458 -7.97 -7.10 6.28
CA VAL A 458 -8.67 -8.33 6.65
C VAL A 458 -7.77 -9.52 6.38
N ASN A 459 -7.55 -10.34 7.41
CA ASN A 459 -6.79 -11.60 7.34
C ASN A 459 -5.40 -11.46 6.69
N ASP A 460 -4.72 -10.32 6.89
CA ASP A 460 -3.41 -9.98 6.32
C ASP A 460 -3.34 -9.91 4.78
N ASP A 461 -4.49 -9.98 4.13
CA ASP A 461 -4.56 -10.30 2.72
C ASP A 461 -5.10 -9.13 1.88
N PHE A 462 -6.33 -8.70 2.15
CA PHE A 462 -7.03 -7.67 1.39
C PHE A 462 -7.60 -6.57 2.29
N PHE A 463 -8.02 -5.47 1.70
CA PHE A 463 -8.61 -4.33 2.39
C PHE A 463 -10.07 -4.13 2.02
N ILE A 464 -10.85 -3.63 2.98
CA ILE A 464 -12.20 -3.12 2.74
C ILE A 464 -12.25 -1.66 3.16
N ALA A 465 -12.76 -0.80 2.28
CA ALA A 465 -13.07 0.59 2.57
C ALA A 465 -14.59 0.77 2.61
N LYS A 466 -15.15 1.37 3.67
CA LYS A 466 -16.59 1.60 3.84
C LYS A 466 -16.84 3.04 4.28
N PRO A 467 -17.88 3.73 3.77
CA PRO A 467 -18.24 5.06 4.24
C PRO A 467 -18.80 4.98 5.66
N VAL A 468 -18.50 5.99 6.47
CA VAL A 468 -18.96 6.08 7.86
C VAL A 468 -19.95 7.23 8.04
N SER A 469 -19.59 8.42 7.58
CA SER A 469 -20.40 9.62 7.81
C SER A 469 -20.20 10.61 6.66
N PRO A 470 -21.27 11.18 6.09
CA PRO A 470 -21.16 12.30 5.17
C PRO A 470 -20.75 13.56 5.92
N LEU A 471 -19.93 14.38 5.28
CA LEU A 471 -19.48 15.66 5.81
C LEU A 471 -20.02 16.79 4.93
N ILE A 472 -20.53 17.83 5.56
CA ILE A 472 -21.11 19.01 4.95
C ILE A 472 -20.58 20.21 5.73
N TYR A 473 -19.97 21.18 5.06
CA TYR A 473 -19.62 22.47 5.63
C TYR A 473 -20.68 23.50 5.19
N PRO A 474 -21.57 23.95 6.09
CA PRO A 474 -22.67 24.84 5.70
C PRO A 474 -22.12 26.21 5.31
N LYS A 475 -22.57 26.70 4.16
CA LYS A 475 -22.17 28.01 3.61
C LYS A 475 -23.00 29.17 4.15
N GLU A 476 -24.22 28.87 4.61
CA GLU A 476 -25.24 29.84 4.99
C GLU A 476 -25.97 29.42 6.28
N PRO A 477 -26.47 30.38 7.09
CA PRO A 477 -27.14 30.08 8.37
C PRO A 477 -28.32 29.12 8.24
N GLN A 478 -29.14 29.25 7.20
CA GLN A 478 -30.31 28.37 6.99
C GLN A 478 -29.95 26.89 6.82
N ASN A 479 -28.71 26.60 6.40
CA ASN A 479 -28.23 25.24 6.18
C ASN A 479 -27.47 24.69 7.39
N PHE A 480 -27.38 25.42 8.50
CA PHE A 480 -26.55 25.02 9.63
C PHE A 480 -27.02 23.71 10.28
N HIS A 481 -28.31 23.41 10.22
CA HIS A 481 -28.87 22.15 10.71
C HIS A 481 -28.25 20.90 10.04
N LEU A 482 -27.80 21.01 8.79
CA LEU A 482 -27.14 19.92 8.05
C LEU A 482 -25.75 19.57 8.62
N PHE A 483 -25.17 20.44 9.44
CA PHE A 483 -23.85 20.23 10.04
C PHE A 483 -23.87 19.19 11.18
N GLN A 484 -25.05 18.79 11.65
CA GLN A 484 -25.18 17.89 12.79
C GLN A 484 -24.43 16.57 12.59
N ASP A 485 -24.63 15.92 11.45
CA ASP A 485 -24.02 14.62 11.16
C ASP A 485 -22.52 14.75 10.91
N THR A 486 -22.09 15.90 10.36
CA THR A 486 -20.67 16.22 10.22
C THR A 486 -20.01 16.32 11.59
N LEU A 487 -20.65 17.02 12.53
CA LEU A 487 -20.14 17.18 13.88
C LEU A 487 -20.05 15.85 14.62
N LYS A 488 -21.08 14.98 14.52
CA LYS A 488 -21.01 13.61 15.05
C LYS A 488 -19.86 12.80 14.41
N GLY A 489 -19.75 12.88 13.08
CA GLY A 489 -18.68 12.23 12.32
C GLY A 489 -17.29 12.69 12.78
N LEU A 490 -17.09 13.98 13.00
CA LEU A 490 -15.84 14.54 13.51
C LEU A 490 -15.48 14.00 14.90
N PHE A 491 -16.44 13.87 15.82
CA PHE A 491 -16.17 13.29 17.13
C PHE A 491 -15.85 11.79 17.06
N PHE A 492 -16.54 11.04 16.20
CA PHE A 492 -16.17 9.66 15.87
C PHE A 492 -14.73 9.56 15.32
N PHE A 493 -14.37 10.47 14.40
CA PHE A 493 -13.04 10.55 13.81
C PHE A 493 -11.97 10.82 14.88
N LYS A 494 -12.19 11.84 15.71
CA LYS A 494 -11.32 12.18 16.86
C LYS A 494 -11.08 10.96 17.77
N TYR A 495 -12.15 10.32 18.21
CA TYR A 495 -12.05 9.18 19.12
C TYR A 495 -11.24 8.02 18.51
N THR A 496 -11.49 7.72 17.24
CA THR A 496 -10.79 6.64 16.54
C THR A 496 -9.30 6.96 16.41
N LEU A 497 -8.95 8.18 16.01
CA LEU A 497 -7.56 8.60 15.93
C LEU A 497 -6.85 8.54 17.29
N GLN A 498 -7.50 8.98 18.37
CA GLN A 498 -6.92 8.91 19.72
C GLN A 498 -6.68 7.47 20.17
N THR A 499 -7.61 6.56 19.86
CA THR A 499 -7.48 5.13 20.19
C THR A 499 -6.33 4.50 19.42
N THR A 500 -6.21 4.80 18.14
CA THR A 500 -5.09 4.36 17.30
C THR A 500 -3.76 4.93 17.80
N ALA A 501 -3.70 6.23 18.12
CA ALA A 501 -2.51 6.89 18.64
C ALA A 501 -2.03 6.27 19.96
N LYS A 502 -2.94 6.03 20.92
CA LYS A 502 -2.64 5.37 22.19
C LYS A 502 -2.08 3.96 21.99
N SER A 503 -2.69 3.20 21.08
CA SER A 503 -2.28 1.82 20.79
C SER A 503 -0.91 1.78 20.09
N ALA A 504 -0.69 2.64 19.10
CA ALA A 504 0.60 2.77 18.42
C ALA A 504 1.73 3.19 19.38
N LYS A 505 1.46 4.17 20.26
CA LYS A 505 2.40 4.60 21.30
C LYS A 505 2.76 3.46 22.26
N LYS A 506 1.76 2.71 22.72
CA LYS A 506 1.96 1.53 23.58
C LYS A 506 2.84 0.49 22.88
N ALA A 507 2.55 0.17 21.62
CA ALA A 507 3.31 -0.80 20.83
C ALA A 507 4.77 -0.36 20.63
N LEU A 508 5.00 0.92 20.30
CA LEU A 508 6.34 1.49 20.19
C LEU A 508 7.11 1.43 21.51
N TYR A 509 6.46 1.75 22.63
CA TYR A 509 7.08 1.64 23.95
C TYR A 509 7.51 0.21 24.26
N GLN A 510 6.62 -0.77 24.04
CA GLN A 510 6.91 -2.19 24.25
C GLN A 510 8.08 -2.68 23.38
N ARG A 511 8.15 -2.21 22.13
CA ARG A 511 9.22 -2.54 21.19
C ARG A 511 10.56 -1.92 21.61
N LYS A 512 10.56 -0.66 22.06
CA LYS A 512 11.76 -0.01 22.60
C LYS A 512 12.26 -0.73 23.86
N ALA A 513 11.34 -1.12 24.75
CA ALA A 513 11.68 -1.87 25.96
C ALA A 513 12.28 -3.25 25.65
N SER A 514 11.73 -3.97 24.66
CA SER A 514 12.26 -5.29 24.29
C SER A 514 13.64 -5.23 23.62
N VAL A 515 13.92 -4.17 22.86
CA VAL A 515 15.26 -3.91 22.28
C VAL A 515 16.26 -3.49 23.36
N ALA A 516 15.84 -2.68 24.34
CA ALA A 516 16.71 -2.20 25.41
C ALA A 516 17.04 -3.25 26.48
N LEU A 517 16.22 -4.30 26.62
CA LEU A 517 16.42 -5.38 27.58
C LEU A 517 16.50 -6.78 26.92
N PRO A 518 17.49 -7.05 26.02
CA PRO A 518 17.58 -8.35 25.35
C PRO A 518 17.82 -9.51 26.32
N THR A 519 18.54 -9.23 27.42
CA THR A 519 19.12 -10.22 28.34
C THR A 519 18.18 -10.76 29.42
N LEU A 520 16.98 -10.19 29.61
CA LEU A 520 15.98 -10.73 30.55
C LEU A 520 15.05 -11.77 29.90
N ASN A 521 15.00 -11.83 28.56
CA ASN A 521 14.19 -12.79 27.80
C ASN A 521 14.99 -14.01 27.30
N ALA A 522 16.30 -14.06 27.56
CA ALA A 522 17.06 -15.29 27.40
C ALA A 522 16.68 -16.21 28.57
N SER A 523 15.86 -17.22 28.28
CA SER A 523 15.56 -18.30 29.21
C SER A 523 16.85 -18.79 29.86
N ALA A 524 16.86 -18.81 31.20
CA ALA A 524 17.98 -19.33 31.97
C ALA A 524 18.42 -20.69 31.40
N PRO A 525 19.74 -20.95 31.28
CA PRO A 525 20.22 -22.25 30.83
C PRO A 525 19.65 -23.29 31.78
N SER A 526 18.94 -24.26 31.20
CA SER A 526 18.37 -25.40 31.90
C SER A 526 19.48 -26.05 32.72
N ALA A 527 19.40 -25.90 34.04
CA ALA A 527 20.31 -26.55 34.96
C ALA A 527 20.20 -28.06 34.73
N SER A 528 21.31 -28.61 34.24
CA SER A 528 21.58 -30.03 34.09
C SER A 528 21.07 -30.80 35.32
N THR A 529 20.15 -31.74 35.13
CA THR A 529 19.88 -32.80 36.11
C THR A 529 20.60 -34.06 35.66
N ALA A 530 21.84 -34.20 36.10
CA ALA A 530 22.45 -35.50 36.37
C ALA A 530 22.39 -35.73 37.88
N ALA A 531 21.45 -36.53 38.36
CA ALA A 531 21.59 -37.33 39.58
C ALA A 531 20.40 -38.29 39.74
N THR A 532 20.72 -39.57 39.58
CA THR A 532 20.00 -40.75 40.04
C THR A 532 19.71 -40.68 41.54
N ARG A 533 18.48 -40.99 42.00
CA ARG A 533 18.19 -41.97 43.08
C ARG A 533 16.72 -41.98 43.54
N THR A 534 16.15 -43.18 43.40
CA THR A 534 15.26 -43.92 44.33
C THR A 534 14.08 -43.21 45.03
N SER A 535 12.90 -43.72 44.70
CA SER A 535 11.70 -43.87 45.52
C SER A 535 11.95 -44.00 47.03
N THR A 536 11.17 -43.32 47.86
CA THR A 536 10.04 -43.90 48.61
C THR A 536 9.41 -42.89 49.58
N SER A 537 8.08 -42.99 49.67
CA SER A 537 7.25 -42.83 50.87
C SER A 537 6.79 -41.43 51.33
N LEU A 538 5.44 -41.34 51.33
CA LEU A 538 4.57 -41.01 52.46
C LEU A 538 4.18 -39.54 52.73
N SER A 539 2.84 -39.43 52.82
CA SER A 539 2.03 -38.59 53.70
C SER A 539 1.93 -37.09 53.44
N SER A 540 0.74 -36.71 52.95
CA SER A 540 -0.05 -35.51 53.31
C SER A 540 -0.13 -35.30 54.85
N PRO A 541 -0.79 -34.26 55.43
CA PRO A 541 -1.62 -33.21 54.83
C PRO A 541 -1.55 -31.80 55.52
N LEU A 542 -2.31 -30.84 54.96
CA LEU A 542 -3.04 -29.70 55.59
C LEU A 542 -2.27 -28.64 56.42
N ILE A 543 -2.61 -27.36 56.23
CA ILE A 543 -3.33 -26.48 57.18
C ILE A 543 -3.21 -24.99 56.76
N TYR A 544 -4.40 -24.38 56.57
CA TYR A 544 -4.88 -23.03 56.90
C TYR A 544 -3.98 -21.77 56.91
N THR A 545 -4.47 -20.79 56.13
CA THR A 545 -4.72 -19.36 56.44
C THR A 545 -3.74 -18.54 57.26
N SER A 546 -3.38 -17.38 56.69
CA SER A 546 -3.72 -16.06 57.22
C SER A 546 -3.82 -15.06 56.09
#